data_AF-A0A3C2E4M8-F1
#
_entry.id   AF-A0A3C2E4M8-F1
#
_cell.length_a   1.000
_cell.length_b   1.000
_cell.length_c   1.000
_cell.angle_alpha   90.00
_cell.angle_beta   90.00
_cell.angle_gamma   90.00
#
_symmetry.space_group_name_H-M   'P 1'
#
loop_
_entity.id
_entity.type
_entity.pdbx_description
1 polymer ?
#
loop_
_entity_poly.entity_id
_entity_poly.type
_entity_poly.pdbx_seq_one_letter_code
_entity_poly.pdbx_strand_id
1 'polypeptide(L)'
;AVFRGSQADVLARMEMAVSACAPESGVVVRVTSDCPLIDPDIVDSQVGWFLDHRDRYDYATIGPDLRLPCGTSVEVFTRQALADAHANAVSVHDREHVTPWIKDPENGLRNGITPIDLDAPDVRLSVDEAADFEAVSAIIEALYPLNPEFTLHDVLGFLTAHPEIAAINGNVVQTTGPYAAKPARSK
;
A
#
# COMPACT_ATOMS: atom_id res chain seq x y z
N ALA A 1 9.61 -2.50 -18.26
CA ALA A 1 8.90 -3.68 -18.80
C ALA A 1 7.46 -3.67 -18.27
N VAL A 2 6.50 -4.25 -18.99
CA VAL A 2 5.09 -4.33 -18.56
C VAL A 2 4.70 -5.80 -18.46
N PHE A 3 4.06 -6.19 -17.36
CA PHE A 3 3.50 -7.53 -17.18
C PHE A 3 1.97 -7.50 -17.29
N ARG A 4 1.37 -8.52 -17.90
CA ARG A 4 -0.09 -8.67 -18.04
C ARG A 4 -0.48 -10.09 -17.65
N GLY A 5 -1.56 -10.22 -16.90
CA GLY A 5 -2.06 -11.51 -16.42
C GLY A 5 -3.54 -11.46 -16.09
N SER A 6 -4.01 -12.42 -15.30
CA SER A 6 -5.42 -12.53 -14.90
C SER A 6 -5.93 -11.26 -14.23
N GLN A 7 -7.12 -10.78 -14.58
CA GLN A 7 -7.79 -9.69 -13.88
C GLN A 7 -8.26 -10.14 -12.49
N ALA A 8 -8.81 -11.35 -12.40
CA ALA A 8 -9.46 -11.88 -11.20
C ALA A 8 -8.51 -12.54 -10.19
N ASP A 9 -7.29 -12.90 -10.61
CA ASP A 9 -6.26 -13.45 -9.72
C ASP A 9 -5.05 -12.51 -9.70
N VAL A 10 -5.15 -11.50 -8.84
CA VAL A 10 -4.14 -10.45 -8.67
C VAL A 10 -2.86 -11.04 -8.06
N LEU A 11 -3.00 -11.98 -7.12
CA LEU A 11 -1.89 -12.68 -6.49
C LEU A 11 -1.08 -13.47 -7.51
N ALA A 12 -1.72 -14.26 -8.38
CA ALA A 12 -1.01 -14.96 -9.45
C ALA A 12 -0.36 -13.99 -10.44
N ARG A 13 -1.05 -12.90 -10.82
CA ARG A 13 -0.47 -11.88 -11.70
C ARG A 13 0.78 -11.24 -11.08
N MET A 14 0.77 -10.98 -9.77
CA MET A 14 1.90 -10.41 -9.06
C MET A 14 3.05 -11.42 -8.91
N GLU A 15 2.76 -12.67 -8.56
CA GLU A 15 3.75 -13.76 -8.50
C GLU A 15 4.49 -13.88 -9.83
N MET A 16 3.75 -13.96 -10.94
CA MET A 16 4.36 -14.15 -12.26
C MET A 16 5.19 -12.94 -12.68
N ALA A 17 4.73 -11.72 -12.37
CA ALA A 17 5.45 -10.49 -12.66
C ALA A 17 6.80 -10.46 -11.91
N VAL A 18 6.78 -10.78 -10.61
CA VAL A 18 7.97 -10.78 -9.77
C VAL A 18 8.91 -11.92 -10.14
N SER A 19 8.41 -13.14 -10.39
CA SER A 19 9.19 -14.28 -10.89
C SER A 19 10.00 -13.96 -12.15
N ALA A 20 9.46 -13.10 -13.02
CA ALA A 20 10.11 -12.74 -14.27
C ALA A 20 11.24 -11.72 -14.12
N CYS A 21 11.36 -11.02 -12.98
CA CYS A 21 12.28 -9.90 -12.84
C CYS A 21 13.11 -9.86 -11.55
N ALA A 22 12.76 -10.64 -10.53
CA ALA A 22 13.43 -10.62 -9.23
C ALA A 22 14.11 -11.97 -8.93
N PRO A 23 15.32 -11.96 -8.33
CA PRO A 23 15.94 -13.19 -7.83
C PRO A 23 15.15 -13.75 -6.65
N GLU A 24 15.34 -15.04 -6.36
CA GLU A 24 14.69 -15.71 -5.21
C GLU A 24 15.00 -15.05 -3.87
N SER A 25 16.20 -14.49 -3.71
CA SER A 25 16.63 -13.73 -2.53
C SER A 25 16.11 -12.29 -2.49
N GLY A 26 15.32 -11.87 -3.48
CA GLY A 26 14.80 -10.52 -3.61
C GLY A 26 13.68 -10.19 -2.64
N VAL A 27 13.36 -8.90 -2.56
CA VAL A 27 12.21 -8.36 -1.84
C VAL A 27 11.23 -7.75 -2.83
N VAL A 28 9.95 -7.77 -2.47
CA VAL A 28 8.85 -7.19 -3.23
C VAL A 28 8.39 -5.95 -2.51
N VAL A 29 8.36 -4.82 -3.21
CA VAL A 29 7.78 -3.57 -2.74
C VAL A 29 6.43 -3.41 -3.46
N ARG A 30 5.34 -3.40 -2.71
CA ARG A 30 3.98 -3.25 -3.22
C ARG A 30 3.44 -1.89 -2.83
N VAL A 31 3.05 -1.14 -3.85
CA VAL A 31 2.24 0.08 -3.81
C VAL A 31 1.00 -0.13 -4.67
N THR A 32 -0.09 0.59 -4.39
CA THR A 32 -1.34 0.48 -5.15
C THR A 32 -1.47 1.63 -6.16
N SER A 33 -2.14 1.37 -7.28
CA SER A 33 -2.22 2.30 -8.42
C SER A 33 -3.16 3.49 -8.21
N ASP A 34 -4.02 3.39 -7.21
CA ASP A 34 -4.95 4.42 -6.74
C ASP A 34 -4.28 5.44 -5.79
N CYS A 35 -2.98 5.32 -5.53
CA CYS A 35 -2.22 6.18 -4.64
C CYS A 35 -1.20 7.03 -5.43
N PRO A 36 -1.64 8.03 -6.21
CA PRO A 36 -0.77 8.79 -7.11
C PRO A 36 0.21 9.72 -6.40
N LEU A 37 -0.02 10.01 -5.12
CA LEU A 37 0.80 10.89 -4.27
C LEU A 37 1.71 10.11 -3.31
N ILE A 38 2.05 8.86 -3.65
CA ILE A 38 2.97 8.05 -2.84
C ILE A 38 4.33 8.76 -2.76
N ASP A 39 4.85 8.91 -1.55
CA ASP A 39 6.12 9.59 -1.31
C ASP A 39 7.30 8.62 -1.48
N PRO A 40 8.26 8.92 -2.38
CA PRO A 40 9.43 8.08 -2.57
C PRO A 40 10.30 7.94 -1.31
N ASP A 41 10.39 8.96 -0.45
CA ASP A 41 11.18 8.89 0.78
C ASP A 41 10.56 7.91 1.79
N ILE A 42 9.23 7.83 1.81
CA ILE A 42 8.47 6.85 2.60
C ILE A 42 8.74 5.43 2.08
N VAL A 43 8.74 5.24 0.76
CA VAL A 43 9.08 3.96 0.14
C VAL A 43 10.51 3.53 0.48
N ASP A 44 11.48 4.43 0.31
CA ASP A 44 12.90 4.15 0.57
C ASP A 44 13.16 3.86 2.05
N SER A 45 12.54 4.63 2.94
CA SER A 45 12.59 4.39 4.40
C SER A 45 12.05 3.01 4.76
N GLN A 46 10.91 2.61 4.19
CA GLN A 46 10.32 1.30 4.42
C GLN A 46 11.18 0.15 3.91
N VAL A 47 11.73 0.31 2.71
CA VAL A 47 12.65 -0.68 2.12
C VAL A 47 13.91 -0.80 2.97
N GLY A 48 14.53 0.32 3.35
CA GLY A 48 15.71 0.34 4.21
C GLY A 48 15.47 -0.35 5.55
N TRP A 49 14.38 0.00 6.24
CA TRP A 49 14.01 -0.63 7.51
C TRP A 49 13.81 -2.14 7.35
N PHE A 50 13.11 -2.58 6.30
CA PHE A 50 12.88 -4.01 6.07
C PHE A 50 14.20 -4.75 5.82
N LEU A 51 15.11 -4.17 5.02
CA LEU A 51 16.40 -4.78 4.72
C LEU A 51 17.27 -4.94 5.97
N ASP A 52 17.28 -3.95 6.87
CA ASP A 52 17.98 -4.00 8.16
C ASP A 52 17.39 -5.04 9.14
N HIS A 53 16.15 -5.46 8.89
CA HIS A 53 15.40 -6.39 9.74
C HIS A 53 14.99 -7.68 9.00
N ARG A 54 15.57 -7.96 7.84
CA ARG A 54 15.19 -9.08 6.95
C ARG A 54 15.30 -10.47 7.59
N ASP A 55 16.14 -10.61 8.62
CA ASP A 55 16.29 -11.87 9.36
C ASP A 55 15.19 -12.04 10.42
N ARG A 56 14.41 -11.00 10.69
CA ARG A 56 13.36 -10.96 11.71
C ARG A 56 11.95 -10.94 11.13
N TYR A 57 11.77 -10.40 9.92
CA TYR A 57 10.46 -10.23 9.29
C TYR A 57 10.42 -10.78 7.86
N ASP A 58 9.30 -11.39 7.52
CA ASP A 58 8.99 -11.87 6.17
C ASP A 58 8.10 -10.86 5.40
N TYR A 59 7.39 -10.00 6.14
CA TYR A 59 6.55 -8.91 5.67
C TYR A 59 6.64 -7.74 6.64
N ALA A 60 6.64 -6.52 6.12
CA ALA A 60 6.45 -5.31 6.90
C ALA A 60 5.65 -4.26 6.14
N THR A 61 4.90 -3.45 6.89
CA THR A 61 4.23 -2.27 6.39
C THR A 61 4.53 -1.08 7.29
N ILE A 62 4.46 0.11 6.72
CA ILE A 62 4.33 1.32 7.52
C ILE A 62 2.89 1.32 8.05
N GLY A 63 2.74 1.37 9.37
CA GLY A 63 1.50 1.48 10.14
C GLY A 63 0.19 0.94 9.52
N PRO A 64 -0.39 -0.18 10.01
CA PRO A 64 -1.79 -0.50 9.73
C PRO A 64 -2.77 0.44 10.48
N ASP A 65 -2.24 1.38 11.24
CA ASP A 65 -2.94 2.25 12.16
C ASP A 65 -3.54 3.44 11.39
N LEU A 66 -4.79 3.81 11.70
CA LEU A 66 -5.57 4.90 11.09
C LEU A 66 -4.94 6.31 11.19
N ARG A 67 -3.68 6.43 11.58
CA ARG A 67 -2.95 7.70 11.80
C ARG A 67 -2.23 8.21 10.56
N LEU A 68 -1.96 7.34 9.60
CA LEU A 68 -1.31 7.75 8.34
C LEU A 68 -2.35 8.23 7.34
N PRO A 69 -2.00 9.20 6.48
CA PRO A 69 -2.86 9.57 5.38
C PRO A 69 -3.27 8.35 4.56
N CYS A 70 -4.54 8.27 4.15
CA CYS A 70 -4.94 7.23 3.24
C CYS A 70 -4.19 7.42 1.91
N GLY A 71 -3.62 6.34 1.38
CA GLY A 71 -2.86 6.36 0.14
C GLY A 71 -1.33 6.47 0.30
N THR A 72 -0.80 6.36 1.52
CA THR A 72 0.65 6.34 1.77
C THR A 72 1.19 4.96 2.16
N SER A 73 0.36 3.92 2.07
CA SER A 73 0.73 2.57 2.51
C SER A 73 1.75 1.93 1.58
N VAL A 74 2.84 1.43 2.17
CA VAL A 74 3.89 0.67 1.47
C VAL A 74 4.04 -0.67 2.16
N GLU A 75 3.88 -1.75 1.40
CA GLU A 75 4.11 -3.11 1.88
C GLU A 75 5.41 -3.65 1.29
N VAL A 76 6.29 -4.18 2.13
CA VAL A 76 7.54 -4.84 1.71
C VAL A 76 7.56 -6.26 2.26
N PHE A 77 7.81 -7.24 1.40
CA PHE A 77 7.84 -8.64 1.80
C PHE A 77 8.83 -9.45 0.97
N THR A 78 9.22 -10.61 1.48
CA THR A 78 10.16 -11.49 0.78
C THR A 78 9.51 -12.09 -0.48
N ARG A 79 10.33 -12.40 -1.49
CA ARG A 79 9.88 -13.20 -2.63
C ARG A 79 9.27 -14.53 -2.21
N GLN A 80 9.83 -15.16 -1.17
CA GLN A 80 9.35 -16.42 -0.62
C GLN A 80 7.92 -16.29 -0.06
N ALA A 81 7.64 -15.25 0.73
CA ALA A 81 6.29 -15.01 1.27
C ALA A 81 5.24 -14.89 0.14
N LEU A 82 5.58 -14.25 -0.99
CA LEU A 82 4.70 -14.19 -2.17
C LEU A 82 4.49 -15.56 -2.82
N ALA A 83 5.54 -16.38 -2.92
CA ALA A 83 5.43 -17.73 -3.46
C ALA A 83 4.57 -18.62 -2.57
N ASP A 84 4.77 -18.55 -1.26
CA ASP A 84 3.99 -19.31 -0.26
C ASP A 84 2.51 -18.90 -0.31
N ALA A 85 2.23 -17.59 -0.41
CA ALA A 85 0.88 -17.10 -0.59
C ALA A 85 0.26 -17.63 -1.89
N HIS A 86 0.96 -17.55 -3.01
CA HIS A 86 0.45 -18.04 -4.29
C HIS A 86 0.15 -19.56 -4.27
N ALA A 87 0.98 -20.35 -3.58
CA ALA A 87 0.79 -21.79 -3.46
C ALA A 87 -0.37 -22.18 -2.53
N ASN A 88 -0.58 -21.42 -1.45
CA ASN A 88 -1.46 -21.85 -0.35
C ASN A 88 -2.75 -21.03 -0.19
N ALA A 89 -2.84 -19.84 -0.78
CA ALA A 89 -4.05 -19.01 -0.73
C ALA A 89 -5.17 -19.65 -1.58
N VAL A 90 -6.28 -19.99 -0.95
CA VAL A 90 -7.44 -20.59 -1.61
C VAL A 90 -8.65 -19.66 -1.69
N SER A 91 -8.73 -18.66 -0.81
CA SER A 91 -9.88 -17.76 -0.79
C SER A 91 -9.77 -16.70 -1.89
N VAL A 92 -10.91 -16.28 -2.43
CA VAL A 92 -10.99 -15.18 -3.40
C VAL A 92 -10.38 -13.90 -2.81
N HIS A 93 -10.66 -13.63 -1.54
CA HIS A 93 -10.10 -12.48 -0.84
C HIS A 93 -8.56 -12.49 -0.81
N ASP A 94 -7.94 -13.61 -0.45
CA ASP A 94 -6.48 -13.72 -0.44
C ASP A 94 -5.88 -13.53 -1.85
N ARG A 95 -6.55 -14.09 -2.88
CA ARG A 95 -6.13 -14.02 -4.28
C ARG A 95 -6.29 -12.62 -4.90
N GLU A 96 -7.28 -11.87 -4.45
CA GLU A 96 -7.55 -10.52 -4.92
C GLU A 96 -6.66 -9.46 -4.25
N HIS A 97 -6.48 -9.56 -2.93
CA HIS A 97 -5.77 -8.54 -2.15
C HIS A 97 -4.30 -8.84 -1.89
N VAL A 98 -3.80 -9.99 -2.38
CA VAL A 98 -2.38 -10.41 -2.37
C VAL A 98 -1.81 -10.73 -0.99
N THR A 99 -1.80 -9.75 -0.08
CA THR A 99 -1.15 -9.85 1.23
C THR A 99 -2.01 -10.39 2.39
N PRO A 100 -3.35 -10.58 2.33
CA PRO A 100 -4.09 -11.12 3.48
C PRO A 100 -3.59 -12.48 3.96
N TRP A 101 -3.24 -13.39 3.04
CA TRP A 101 -2.65 -14.67 3.41
C TRP A 101 -1.29 -14.49 4.12
N ILE A 102 -0.46 -13.55 3.65
CA ILE A 102 0.86 -13.28 4.25
C ILE A 102 0.70 -12.75 5.69
N LYS A 103 -0.26 -11.85 5.89
CA LYS A 103 -0.50 -11.18 7.17
C LYS A 103 -1.19 -12.05 8.22
N ASP A 104 -1.79 -13.15 7.80
CA ASP A 104 -2.54 -14.06 8.65
C ASP A 104 -1.57 -14.82 9.59
N PRO A 105 -1.65 -14.60 10.91
CA PRO A 105 -0.75 -15.25 11.87
C PRO A 105 -0.81 -16.78 11.84
N GLU A 106 -1.92 -17.36 11.37
CA GLU A 106 -2.06 -18.82 11.23
C GLU A 106 -1.09 -19.44 10.22
N ASN A 107 -0.57 -18.63 9.28
CA ASN A 107 0.34 -19.10 8.23
C ASN A 107 1.82 -19.03 8.65
N GLY A 108 2.13 -18.55 9.85
CA GLY A 108 3.46 -18.65 10.46
C GLY A 108 4.52 -17.68 9.93
N LEU A 109 4.14 -16.67 9.14
CA LEU A 109 5.05 -15.61 8.67
C LEU A 109 5.23 -14.51 9.72
N ARG A 110 6.42 -13.91 9.74
CA ARG A 110 6.80 -12.88 10.71
C ARG A 110 6.47 -11.49 10.16
N ASN A 111 5.47 -10.85 10.76
CA ASN A 111 4.99 -9.54 10.32
C ASN A 111 5.57 -8.42 11.19
N GLY A 112 6.07 -7.36 10.56
CA GLY A 112 6.60 -6.16 11.19
C GLY A 112 5.76 -4.92 10.89
N ILE A 113 5.77 -3.97 11.81
CA ILE A 113 5.25 -2.62 11.58
C ILE A 113 6.44 -1.67 11.72
N THR A 114 6.74 -0.94 10.66
CA THR A 114 7.81 0.05 10.67
C THR A 114 7.36 1.29 11.43
N PRO A 115 8.11 1.73 12.45
CA PRO A 115 7.81 2.99 13.13
C PRO A 115 7.97 4.16 12.16
N ILE A 116 7.00 5.06 12.14
CA ILE A 116 7.06 6.32 11.39
C ILE A 116 6.56 7.47 12.26
N ASP A 117 7.20 8.63 12.14
CA ASP A 117 6.79 9.86 12.80
C ASP A 117 5.94 10.69 11.82
N LEU A 118 4.70 10.26 11.62
CA LEU A 118 3.73 10.89 10.74
C LEU A 118 2.32 10.66 11.32
N ASP A 119 1.59 11.75 11.55
CA ASP A 119 0.24 11.72 12.11
C ASP A 119 -0.66 12.71 11.36
N ALA A 120 -1.48 12.18 10.46
CA ALA A 120 -2.42 12.92 9.62
C ALA A 120 -3.61 12.00 9.22
N PRO A 121 -4.38 11.50 10.22
CA PRO A 121 -5.46 10.53 10.02
C PRO A 121 -6.60 11.06 9.13
N ASP A 122 -6.79 12.37 9.11
CA ASP A 122 -7.88 13.04 8.39
C ASP A 122 -7.51 13.37 6.93
N VAL A 123 -6.29 13.02 6.50
CA VAL A 123 -5.81 13.28 5.13
C VAL A 123 -6.06 12.06 4.24
N ARG A 124 -6.71 12.28 3.11
CA ARG A 124 -7.08 11.23 2.14
C ARG A 124 -6.50 11.53 0.76
N LEU A 125 -5.54 10.71 0.34
CA LEU A 125 -4.78 10.83 -0.90
C LEU A 125 -4.97 9.64 -1.87
N SER A 126 -5.72 8.61 -1.47
CA SER A 126 -6.17 7.53 -2.37
C SER A 126 -7.31 8.02 -3.27
N VAL A 127 -7.39 7.50 -4.49
CA VAL A 127 -8.42 7.82 -5.49
C VAL A 127 -9.39 6.65 -5.67
N ASP A 128 -10.43 6.61 -4.83
CA ASP A 128 -11.50 5.61 -4.91
C ASP A 128 -12.82 6.21 -5.43
N GLU A 129 -13.10 7.47 -5.08
CA GLU A 129 -14.32 8.18 -5.47
C GLU A 129 -14.03 9.44 -6.32
N ALA A 130 -15.10 10.00 -6.94
CA ALA A 130 -14.97 11.22 -7.73
C ALA A 130 -14.45 12.42 -6.92
N ALA A 131 -14.84 12.52 -5.65
CA ALA A 131 -14.34 13.56 -4.74
C ALA A 131 -12.84 13.39 -4.44
N ASP A 132 -12.35 12.14 -4.35
CA ASP A 132 -10.92 11.90 -4.21
C ASP A 132 -10.15 12.36 -5.43
N PHE A 133 -10.66 12.04 -6.62
CA PHE A 133 -10.06 12.48 -7.88
C PHE A 133 -9.98 14.01 -7.96
N GLU A 134 -11.04 14.72 -7.55
CA GLU A 134 -11.06 16.19 -7.52
C GLU A 134 -10.01 16.75 -6.55
N ALA A 135 -9.97 16.26 -5.30
CA ALA A 135 -9.01 16.71 -4.29
C ALA A 135 -7.56 16.44 -4.71
N VAL A 136 -7.27 15.22 -5.16
CA VAL A 136 -5.92 14.81 -5.59
C VAL A 136 -5.49 15.57 -6.84
N SER A 137 -6.39 15.81 -7.80
CA SER A 137 -6.08 16.64 -8.97
C SER A 137 -5.72 18.06 -8.58
N ALA A 138 -6.47 18.68 -7.66
CA ALA A 138 -6.19 20.03 -7.18
C ALA A 138 -4.79 20.12 -6.51
N ILE A 139 -4.41 19.11 -5.73
CA ILE A 139 -3.06 19.02 -5.13
C ILE A 139 -1.98 18.94 -6.21
N ILE A 140 -2.12 18.01 -7.18
CA ILE A 140 -1.13 17.80 -8.24
C ILE A 140 -1.02 19.06 -9.12
N GLU A 141 -2.13 19.65 -9.52
CA GLU A 141 -2.15 20.85 -10.37
C GLU A 141 -1.53 22.07 -9.67
N ALA A 142 -1.63 22.16 -8.34
CA ALA A 142 -1.00 23.22 -7.57
C ALA A 142 0.51 23.01 -7.36
N LEU A 143 0.92 21.79 -7.02
CA LEU A 143 2.30 21.51 -6.58
C LEU A 143 3.23 21.09 -7.72
N TYR A 144 2.76 20.26 -8.65
CA TYR A 144 3.61 19.66 -9.69
C TYR A 144 4.28 20.69 -10.61
N PRO A 145 3.60 21.78 -11.06
CA PRO A 145 4.26 22.81 -11.89
C PRO A 145 5.35 23.59 -11.15
N LEU A 146 5.30 23.63 -9.81
CA LEU A 146 6.26 24.35 -8.97
C LEU A 146 7.43 23.46 -8.56
N ASN A 147 7.13 22.21 -8.20
CA ASN A 147 8.12 21.21 -7.81
C ASN A 147 7.63 19.82 -8.27
N PRO A 148 8.14 19.25 -9.37
CA PRO A 148 7.76 17.91 -9.82
C PRO A 148 8.17 16.78 -8.86
N GLU A 149 9.06 17.06 -7.91
CA GLU A 149 9.55 16.15 -6.87
C GLU A 149 8.99 16.54 -5.50
N PHE A 150 7.78 17.11 -5.44
CA PHE A 150 7.14 17.42 -4.17
C PHE A 150 6.93 16.16 -3.34
N THR A 151 7.06 16.31 -2.03
CA THR A 151 6.97 15.24 -1.03
C THR A 151 5.60 15.24 -0.35
N LEU A 152 5.34 14.23 0.48
CA LEU A 152 4.17 14.25 1.36
C LEU A 152 4.22 15.46 2.31
N HIS A 153 5.41 15.90 2.71
CA HIS A 153 5.54 17.11 3.53
C HIS A 153 4.97 18.35 2.82
N ASP A 154 5.26 18.51 1.53
CA ASP A 154 4.73 19.60 0.71
C ASP A 154 3.20 19.49 0.57
N VAL A 155 2.68 18.28 0.37
CA VAL A 155 1.24 18.00 0.30
C VAL A 155 0.53 18.39 1.60
N LEU A 156 1.07 17.97 2.75
CA LEU A 156 0.49 18.30 4.06
C LEU A 156 0.57 19.81 4.35
N GLY A 157 1.66 20.46 3.97
CA GLY A 157 1.81 21.91 4.04
C GLY A 157 0.76 22.64 3.20
N PHE A 158 0.54 22.18 1.96
CA PHE A 158 -0.49 22.70 1.07
C PHE A 158 -1.89 22.53 1.65
N LEU A 159 -2.26 21.32 2.11
CA LEU A 159 -3.58 21.07 2.70
C LEU A 159 -3.82 21.84 4.00
N THR A 160 -2.76 22.11 4.77
CA THR A 160 -2.85 22.99 5.95
C THR A 160 -3.18 24.43 5.56
N ALA A 161 -2.61 24.93 4.45
CA ALA A 161 -2.91 26.26 3.92
C ALA A 161 -4.25 26.33 3.17
N HIS A 162 -4.72 25.19 2.64
CA HIS A 162 -5.91 25.05 1.80
C HIS A 162 -6.87 23.98 2.34
N PRO A 163 -7.43 24.17 3.55
CA PRO A 163 -8.30 23.19 4.19
C PRO A 163 -9.59 22.90 3.38
N GLU A 164 -10.00 23.81 2.50
CA GLU A 164 -11.10 23.60 1.55
C GLU A 164 -10.85 22.42 0.60
N ILE A 165 -9.59 22.12 0.26
CA ILE A 165 -9.23 21.00 -0.62
C ILE A 165 -9.36 19.67 0.13
N ALA A 166 -8.89 19.61 1.38
CA ALA A 166 -9.07 18.43 2.22
C ALA A 166 -10.56 18.15 2.52
N ALA A 167 -11.39 19.19 2.55
CA ALA A 167 -12.82 19.06 2.79
C ALA A 167 -13.59 18.41 1.62
N ILE A 168 -13.05 18.42 0.39
CA ILE A 168 -13.70 17.86 -0.80
C ILE A 168 -14.01 16.37 -0.59
N ASN A 169 -13.04 15.60 -0.08
CA ASN A 169 -13.18 14.17 0.18
C ASN A 169 -13.20 13.80 1.67
N GLY A 170 -13.25 14.78 2.58
CA GLY A 170 -13.26 14.52 4.03
C GLY A 170 -14.47 13.72 4.55
N ASN A 171 -15.56 13.64 3.77
CA ASN A 171 -16.73 12.80 4.10
C ASN A 171 -16.68 11.40 3.48
N VAL A 172 -15.67 11.10 2.65
CA VAL A 172 -15.51 9.77 2.05
C VAL A 172 -15.08 8.81 3.15
N VAL A 173 -15.96 7.88 3.49
CA VAL A 173 -15.66 6.85 4.48
C VAL A 173 -14.79 5.80 3.82
N GLN A 174 -13.57 5.62 4.33
CA GLN A 174 -12.75 4.47 3.93
C GLN A 174 -13.51 3.20 4.29
N THR A 175 -14.14 2.60 3.29
CA THR A 175 -14.52 1.22 3.41
C THR A 175 -13.25 0.41 3.26
N THR A 176 -12.92 -0.39 4.27
CA THR A 176 -12.27 -1.65 3.95
C THR A 176 -13.28 -2.32 3.01
N GLY A 177 -12.98 -2.43 1.71
CA GLY A 177 -13.95 -2.87 0.71
C GLY A 177 -14.67 -4.17 1.10
N PRO A 178 -15.64 -4.70 0.33
CA PRO A 178 -16.50 -5.83 0.72
C PRO A 178 -15.79 -7.14 1.13
N TYR A 179 -14.46 -7.16 1.09
CA TYR A 179 -13.58 -8.27 1.41
C TYR A 179 -12.72 -8.05 2.67
N ALA A 180 -12.86 -6.92 3.38
CA ALA A 180 -12.10 -6.53 4.57
C ALA A 180 -11.87 -7.59 5.65
N ALA A 181 -12.85 -8.47 5.82
CA ALA A 181 -12.78 -9.59 6.73
C ALA A 181 -12.75 -10.86 5.89
N LYS A 182 -11.67 -11.62 6.00
CA LYS A 182 -11.66 -13.03 5.59
C LYS A 182 -12.88 -13.68 6.26
N PRO A 183 -13.87 -14.20 5.52
CA PRO A 183 -14.96 -14.92 6.15
C PRO A 183 -14.36 -16.04 7.01
N ALA A 184 -14.86 -16.20 8.23
CA ALA A 184 -14.33 -17.17 9.18
C ALA A 184 -14.22 -18.54 8.50
N ARG A 185 -13.03 -19.16 8.51
CA ARG A 185 -12.82 -20.50 7.97
C ARG A 185 -13.78 -21.45 8.70
N SER A 186 -14.68 -22.10 7.97
CA SER A 186 -15.43 -23.23 8.53
C SER A 186 -14.44 -24.32 8.89
N LYS A 187 -14.40 -24.70 10.17
CA LYS A 187 -13.63 -25.84 10.67
C LYS A 187 -14.09 -27.14 10.05
#